data_AF-A0A2E7IJ53-F1
#
_entry.id   AF-A0A2E7IJ53-F1
#
_cell.length_a   1.000
_cell.length_b   1.000
_cell.length_c   1.000
_cell.angle_alpha   90.00
_cell.angle_beta   90.00
_cell.angle_gamma   90.00
#
_symmetry.space_group_name_H-M   'P 1'
#
loop_
_entity.id
_entity.type
_entity.pdbx_description
1 polymer ?
#
loop_
_entity_poly.entity_id
_entity_poly.type
_entity_poly.pdbx_seq_one_letter_code
_entity_poly.pdbx_strand_id
1 'polypeptide(L)'
;MKKIFAAASLAASVFIVGCSSTPEESTESSNQSSIIDNRPDWVKLPTIEDGLASTQCVGKKGSSSIMQAKATALARAEIARQIEVKATALDKTYQRLTEASSGDSFGSSFESVSKTVANQNLSGTRAVKAEYVMGIDGQPEYCVMVTLSPALTKNLFADLMKEANANLSGQNEEILYEEFKAYKAHQELDQLTAE
;
A
#
# COMPACT_ATOMS: atom_id res chain seq x y z
N MET A 1 12.66 -38.51 -80.56
CA MET A 1 13.71 -39.54 -80.78
C MET A 1 14.91 -39.13 -79.94
N LYS A 2 15.31 -39.79 -78.86
CA LYS A 2 15.81 -41.18 -78.72
C LYS A 2 15.52 -41.69 -77.29
N LYS A 3 15.19 -42.98 -77.21
CA LYS A 3 15.13 -43.82 -76.00
C LYS A 3 16.59 -44.11 -75.55
N ILE A 4 16.90 -44.48 -74.30
CA ILE A 4 16.93 -45.87 -73.83
C ILE A 4 17.53 -45.97 -72.38
N PHE A 5 16.81 -46.69 -71.48
CA PHE A 5 17.19 -47.64 -70.40
C PHE A 5 18.15 -47.19 -69.26
N ALA A 6 18.18 -47.74 -68.03
CA ALA A 6 17.33 -48.54 -67.13
C ALA A 6 18.17 -48.77 -65.84
N ALA A 7 17.54 -49.29 -64.76
CA ALA A 7 18.08 -49.80 -63.48
C ALA A 7 18.00 -48.80 -62.29
N ALA A 8 17.05 -48.93 -61.35
CA ALA A 8 16.87 -49.98 -60.34
C ALA A 8 17.90 -49.92 -59.20
N SER A 9 17.49 -49.39 -58.05
CA SER A 9 17.77 -49.86 -56.67
C SER A 9 17.20 -48.81 -55.69
N LEU A 10 16.16 -49.15 -54.93
CA LEU A 10 16.22 -49.74 -53.58
C LEU A 10 16.72 -48.72 -52.54
N ALA A 11 15.79 -48.12 -51.78
CA ALA A 11 15.90 -47.95 -50.33
C ALA A 11 14.72 -47.14 -49.80
N ALA A 12 13.99 -47.76 -48.88
CA ALA A 12 13.07 -47.13 -47.96
C ALA A 12 13.79 -46.06 -47.12
N SER A 13 13.07 -45.02 -46.70
CA SER A 13 12.79 -44.80 -45.27
C SER A 13 12.00 -43.50 -45.07
N VAL A 14 10.93 -43.66 -44.32
CA VAL A 14 10.02 -42.64 -43.84
C VAL A 14 10.69 -41.85 -42.72
N PHE A 15 10.40 -40.55 -42.72
CA PHE A 15 10.58 -39.55 -41.67
C PHE A 15 10.64 -40.07 -40.23
N ILE A 16 11.66 -39.64 -39.47
CA ILE A 16 11.49 -39.03 -38.14
C ILE A 16 12.54 -37.92 -37.99
N VAL A 17 12.07 -36.69 -37.80
CA VAL A 17 12.85 -35.52 -37.43
C VAL A 17 13.05 -35.57 -35.92
N GLY A 18 14.26 -35.89 -35.46
CA GLY A 18 14.68 -35.76 -34.07
C GLY A 18 15.83 -34.78 -34.01
N CYS A 19 15.53 -33.51 -33.73
CA CYS A 19 16.53 -32.47 -33.55
C CYS A 19 17.29 -32.74 -32.25
N SER A 20 18.56 -33.12 -32.39
CA SER A 20 19.55 -33.20 -31.32
C SER A 20 19.95 -31.77 -30.92
N SER A 21 19.32 -31.21 -29.90
CA SER A 21 19.86 -30.06 -29.18
C SER A 21 20.79 -30.57 -28.07
N THR A 22 22.07 -30.23 -28.20
CA THR A 22 23.14 -30.29 -27.20
C THR A 22 22.61 -30.00 -25.79
N PRO A 23 23.05 -30.71 -24.74
CA PRO A 23 22.77 -30.31 -23.38
C PRO A 23 23.47 -28.97 -23.14
N GLU A 24 22.72 -27.87 -23.13
CA GLU A 24 23.12 -26.71 -22.37
C GLU A 24 23.19 -27.18 -20.92
N GLU A 25 24.40 -27.13 -20.36
CA GLU A 25 24.62 -27.12 -18.93
C GLU A 25 23.82 -25.92 -18.40
N SER A 26 22.56 -26.18 -18.03
CA SER A 26 21.74 -25.25 -17.30
C SER A 26 22.52 -24.96 -16.03
N THR A 27 23.18 -23.81 -16.04
CA THR A 27 23.69 -23.18 -14.84
C THR A 27 22.42 -22.85 -14.06
N GLU A 28 21.98 -23.80 -13.25
CA GLU A 28 20.99 -23.58 -12.20
C GLU A 28 21.63 -22.61 -11.21
N SER A 29 21.64 -21.33 -11.56
CA SER A 29 21.62 -20.27 -10.57
C SER A 29 20.22 -20.24 -9.99
N SER A 30 19.94 -21.24 -9.15
CA SER A 30 18.95 -21.19 -8.10
C SER A 30 19.36 -20.14 -7.07
N ASN A 31 19.38 -18.87 -7.48
CA ASN A 31 19.26 -17.76 -6.55
C ASN A 31 17.79 -17.32 -6.55
N GLN A 32 16.91 -18.22 -6.12
CA GLN A 32 15.81 -17.82 -5.24
C GLN A 32 16.43 -17.41 -3.90
N SER A 33 17.21 -16.33 -3.92
CA SER A 33 17.46 -15.57 -2.72
C SER A 33 16.13 -14.89 -2.43
N SER A 34 15.36 -15.47 -1.52
CA SER A 34 14.32 -14.70 -0.83
C SER A 34 14.98 -13.39 -0.41
N ILE A 35 14.58 -12.29 -1.03
CA ILE A 35 15.10 -10.96 -0.68
C ILE A 35 14.64 -10.71 0.76
N ILE A 36 15.50 -11.02 1.72
CA ILE A 36 15.21 -10.79 3.14
C ILE A 36 15.30 -9.27 3.35
N ASP A 37 14.14 -8.65 3.58
CA ASP A 37 14.06 -7.24 3.94
C ASP A 37 14.56 -7.04 5.38
N ASN A 38 15.85 -6.73 5.50
CA ASN A 38 16.54 -6.49 6.77
C ASN A 38 16.29 -5.09 7.34
N ARG A 39 15.35 -4.31 6.80
CA ARG A 39 15.08 -2.97 7.32
C ARG A 39 14.38 -3.04 8.68
N PRO A 40 14.57 -2.01 9.54
CA PRO A 40 13.90 -1.95 10.83
C PRO A 40 12.37 -2.00 10.70
N ASP A 41 11.69 -2.53 11.72
CA ASP A 41 10.22 -2.67 11.69
C ASP A 41 9.50 -1.32 11.61
N TRP A 42 10.08 -0.26 12.17
CA TRP A 42 9.50 1.09 12.04
C TRP A 42 9.47 1.60 10.58
N VAL A 43 10.30 1.02 9.70
CA VAL A 43 10.29 1.28 8.26
C VAL A 43 9.25 0.43 7.54
N LYS A 44 9.23 -0.88 7.83
CA LYS A 44 8.37 -1.85 7.14
C LYS A 44 6.91 -1.77 7.58
N LEU A 45 6.69 -1.60 8.88
CA LEU A 45 5.41 -1.63 9.57
C LEU A 45 5.31 -0.43 10.54
N PRO A 46 5.27 0.81 10.01
CA PRO A 46 5.16 2.00 10.85
C PRO A 46 3.82 2.00 11.58
N THR A 47 3.87 1.87 12.91
CA THR A 47 2.68 1.86 13.76
C THR A 47 2.87 2.73 14.99
N ILE A 48 1.76 3.25 15.50
CA ILE A 48 1.65 3.93 16.79
C ILE A 48 0.26 3.60 17.34
N GLU A 49 0.18 3.24 18.61
CA GLU A 49 -1.10 2.94 19.28
C GLU A 49 -2.03 4.15 19.16
N ASP A 50 -3.29 3.94 18.79
CA ASP A 50 -4.34 4.95 18.60
C ASP A 50 -3.99 6.16 17.70
N GLY A 51 -2.90 6.09 16.94
CA GLY A 51 -2.47 7.16 16.04
C GLY A 51 -2.33 6.71 14.60
N LEU A 52 -1.84 7.62 13.76
CA LEU A 52 -1.47 7.33 12.38
C LEU A 52 0.03 7.39 12.24
N ALA A 53 0.60 6.50 11.45
CA ALA A 53 2.02 6.48 11.16
C ALA A 53 2.26 6.15 9.69
N SER A 54 3.31 6.75 9.15
CA SER A 54 3.84 6.38 7.84
C SER A 54 5.34 6.61 7.85
N THR A 55 6.08 5.64 7.31
CA THR A 55 7.51 5.80 7.01
C THR A 55 7.68 5.87 5.50
N GLN A 56 8.47 6.84 5.05
CA GLN A 56 8.86 6.97 3.65
C GLN A 56 10.37 7.09 3.54
N CYS A 57 10.93 6.46 2.52
CA CYS A 57 12.35 6.41 2.24
C CYS A 57 12.65 7.09 0.91
N VAL A 58 13.77 7.80 0.83
CA VAL A 58 14.24 8.44 -0.41
C VAL A 58 15.69 8.08 -0.65
N GLY A 59 16.05 7.77 -1.89
CA GLY A 59 17.43 7.50 -2.24
C GLY A 59 18.36 8.67 -1.93
N LYS A 60 19.63 8.38 -1.63
CA LYS A 60 20.65 9.36 -1.22
C LYS A 60 20.96 10.38 -2.32
N LYS A 61 20.20 11.48 -2.37
CA LYS A 61 20.36 12.59 -3.32
C LYS A 61 20.23 13.94 -2.61
N GLY A 62 21.33 14.68 -2.52
CA GLY A 62 21.38 15.99 -1.86
C GLY A 62 21.76 15.92 -0.38
N SER A 63 21.56 17.03 0.34
CA SER A 63 21.82 17.12 1.77
C SER A 63 20.80 16.33 2.59
N SER A 64 21.16 15.95 3.83
CA SER A 64 20.24 15.30 4.76
C SER A 64 18.97 16.11 5.01
N SER A 65 19.06 17.45 5.03
CA SER A 65 17.89 18.33 5.18
C SER A 65 16.91 18.26 4.01
N ILE A 66 17.41 18.17 2.77
CA ILE A 66 16.58 18.02 1.58
C ILE A 66 15.90 16.66 1.57
N MET A 67 16.64 15.59 1.88
CA MET A 67 16.10 14.24 1.95
C MET A 67 15.06 14.11 3.07
N GLN A 68 15.34 14.66 4.25
CA GLN A 68 14.40 14.70 5.35
C GLN A 68 13.11 15.43 4.97
N ALA A 69 13.21 16.60 4.34
CA ALA A 69 12.04 17.36 3.90
C ALA A 69 11.21 16.56 2.88
N LYS A 70 11.87 15.91 1.91
CA LYS A 70 11.20 15.09 0.89
C LYS A 70 10.50 13.87 1.51
N ALA A 71 11.20 13.08 2.32
CA ALA A 71 10.63 11.91 2.98
C ALA A 71 9.48 12.30 3.94
N THR A 72 9.63 13.39 4.68
CA THR A 72 8.56 13.92 5.56
C THR A 72 7.32 14.31 4.75
N ALA A 73 7.49 14.96 3.59
CA ALA A 73 6.37 15.36 2.74
C ALA A 73 5.62 14.14 2.17
N LEU A 74 6.35 13.13 1.70
CA LEU A 74 5.76 11.87 1.23
C LEU A 74 5.00 11.16 2.36
N ALA A 75 5.57 11.10 3.56
CA ALA A 75 4.94 10.44 4.70
C ALA A 75 3.67 11.16 5.15
N ARG A 76 3.64 12.49 5.07
CA ARG A 76 2.43 13.30 5.31
C ARG A 76 1.35 13.05 4.25
N ALA A 77 1.74 12.96 2.98
CA ALA A 77 0.79 12.62 1.91
C ALA A 77 0.17 11.23 2.13
N GLU A 78 0.97 10.27 2.58
CA GLU A 78 0.46 8.94 2.92
C GLU A 78 -0.46 8.94 4.14
N ILE A 79 -0.15 9.70 5.19
CA ILE A 79 -1.08 9.91 6.31
C ILE A 79 -2.39 10.54 5.80
N ALA A 80 -2.33 11.52 4.89
CA ALA A 80 -3.53 12.12 4.30
C ALA A 80 -4.40 11.06 3.60
N ARG A 81 -3.78 10.18 2.80
CA ARG A 81 -4.45 9.06 2.15
C ARG A 81 -5.08 8.10 3.16
N GLN A 82 -4.40 7.80 4.27
CA GLN A 82 -4.98 6.99 5.35
C GLN A 82 -6.23 7.63 5.94
N ILE A 83 -6.25 8.96 6.10
CA ILE A 83 -7.41 9.72 6.58
C ILE A 83 -8.57 9.60 5.59
N GLU A 84 -8.32 9.77 4.29
CA GLU A 84 -9.35 9.62 3.25
C GLU A 84 -9.98 8.22 3.28
N VAL A 85 -9.16 7.16 3.34
CA VAL A 85 -9.65 5.77 3.43
C VAL A 85 -10.50 5.55 4.68
N LYS A 86 -10.05 6.05 5.83
CA LYS A 86 -10.80 5.94 7.09
C LYS A 86 -12.12 6.71 7.03
N ALA A 87 -12.14 7.88 6.40
CA ALA A 87 -13.36 8.67 6.20
C ALA A 87 -14.35 7.94 5.27
N THR A 88 -13.88 7.25 4.23
CA THR A 88 -14.73 6.40 3.38
C THR A 88 -15.32 5.22 4.16
N ALA A 89 -14.55 4.59 5.06
CA ALA A 89 -15.07 3.53 5.93
C ALA A 89 -16.12 4.06 6.91
N LEU A 90 -15.88 5.24 7.48
CA LEU A 90 -16.84 5.96 8.32
C LEU A 90 -18.15 6.26 7.58
N ASP A 91 -18.08 6.77 6.34
CA ASP A 91 -19.25 7.05 5.51
C ASP A 91 -20.15 5.82 5.37
N LYS A 92 -19.55 4.66 5.05
CA LYS A 92 -20.25 3.38 4.91
C LYS A 92 -20.86 2.90 6.22
N THR A 93 -20.11 2.96 7.31
CA THR A 93 -20.62 2.54 8.62
C THR A 93 -21.73 3.45 9.11
N TYR A 94 -21.61 4.75 8.88
CA TYR A 94 -22.63 5.74 9.20
C TYR A 94 -23.93 5.48 8.43
N GLN A 95 -23.84 5.27 7.10
CA GLN A 95 -25.00 4.89 6.28
C GLN A 95 -25.67 3.62 6.82
N ARG A 96 -24.92 2.55 7.10
CA ARG A 96 -25.47 1.33 7.69
C ARG A 96 -26.21 1.54 9.02
N LEU A 97 -25.71 2.44 9.87
CA LEU A 97 -26.33 2.74 11.16
C LEU A 97 -27.58 3.63 11.03
N THR A 98 -27.69 4.43 9.96
CA THR A 98 -28.73 5.46 9.79
C THR A 98 -29.81 5.09 8.77
N GLU A 99 -29.50 4.28 7.75
CA GLU A 99 -30.44 3.72 6.77
C GLU A 99 -31.52 2.83 7.44
N ALA A 100 -31.24 2.30 8.64
CA ALA A 100 -32.25 1.62 9.45
C ALA A 100 -33.32 2.57 10.04
N SER A 101 -33.12 3.90 9.95
CA SER A 101 -33.90 4.88 10.72
C SER A 101 -34.63 5.97 9.91
N SER A 102 -34.15 6.47 8.76
CA SER A 102 -34.88 7.49 7.97
C SER A 102 -34.27 7.69 6.57
N GLY A 103 -35.13 7.84 5.55
CA GLY A 103 -34.77 8.02 4.14
C GLY A 103 -34.25 9.41 3.75
N ASP A 104 -33.40 10.02 4.59
CA ASP A 104 -32.82 11.33 4.29
C ASP A 104 -31.42 11.19 3.65
N SER A 105 -31.30 11.72 2.44
CA SER A 105 -30.04 11.92 1.75
C SER A 105 -29.28 13.07 2.42
N PHE A 106 -28.28 12.75 3.24
CA PHE A 106 -27.53 13.74 4.00
C PHE A 106 -26.35 14.34 3.21
N GLY A 107 -26.17 15.65 3.43
CA GLY A 107 -25.25 16.52 2.70
C GLY A 107 -23.77 16.34 3.05
N SER A 108 -22.94 16.48 2.01
CA SER A 108 -21.50 16.18 1.91
C SER A 108 -21.09 14.81 2.44
N SER A 109 -20.71 13.90 1.54
CA SER A 109 -20.08 12.64 1.94
C SER A 109 -18.86 12.93 2.83
N PHE A 110 -18.58 12.06 3.81
CA PHE A 110 -17.36 12.17 4.62
C PHE A 110 -16.10 12.22 3.75
N GLU A 111 -16.18 11.72 2.51
CA GLU A 111 -15.16 11.86 1.48
C GLU A 111 -14.84 13.33 1.13
N SER A 112 -15.84 14.19 0.94
CA SER A 112 -15.63 15.61 0.60
C SER A 112 -15.03 16.38 1.78
N VAL A 113 -15.46 16.04 3.00
CA VAL A 113 -14.97 16.61 4.26
C VAL A 113 -13.55 16.16 4.56
N SER A 114 -13.21 14.91 4.23
CA SER A 114 -11.92 14.31 4.56
C SER A 114 -10.74 15.10 4.03
N LYS A 115 -10.84 15.68 2.82
CA LYS A 115 -9.78 16.51 2.24
C LYS A 115 -9.54 17.79 3.02
N THR A 116 -10.62 18.47 3.44
CA THR A 116 -10.54 19.69 4.25
C THR A 116 -9.93 19.39 5.60
N VAL A 117 -10.45 18.37 6.29
CA VAL A 117 -10.01 18.00 7.63
C VAL A 117 -8.59 17.44 7.62
N ALA A 118 -8.21 16.65 6.61
CA ALA A 118 -6.84 16.18 6.43
C ALA A 118 -5.88 17.37 6.29
N ASN A 119 -6.18 18.36 5.45
CA ASN A 119 -5.31 19.54 5.30
C ASN A 119 -5.13 20.31 6.61
N GLN A 120 -6.17 20.41 7.44
CA GLN A 120 -6.09 21.08 8.75
C GLN A 120 -5.26 20.25 9.76
N ASN A 121 -5.49 18.94 9.83
CA ASN A 121 -4.89 18.06 10.82
C ASN A 121 -3.46 17.59 10.47
N LEU A 122 -3.08 17.59 9.18
CA LEU A 122 -1.72 17.26 8.74
C LEU A 122 -0.67 18.22 9.32
N SER A 123 -1.05 19.45 9.65
CA SER A 123 -0.19 20.42 10.35
C SER A 123 0.30 19.91 11.73
N GLY A 124 -0.46 19.01 12.36
CA GLY A 124 -0.14 18.38 13.65
C GLY A 124 0.84 17.22 13.55
N THR A 125 1.13 16.70 12.35
CA THR A 125 2.05 15.57 12.17
C THR A 125 3.50 15.94 12.47
N ARG A 126 4.26 14.99 13.04
CA ARG A 126 5.67 15.20 13.41
C ARG A 126 6.53 14.04 12.91
N ALA A 127 7.73 14.37 12.42
CA ALA A 127 8.76 13.37 12.19
C ALA A 127 9.30 12.91 13.56
N VAL A 128 9.21 11.62 13.83
CA VAL A 128 9.62 11.02 15.12
C VAL A 128 10.87 10.17 15.01
N LYS A 129 11.22 9.73 13.80
CA LYS A 129 12.47 9.02 13.47
C LYS A 129 12.97 9.44 12.11
N ALA A 130 14.27 9.56 11.97
CA ALA A 130 14.94 9.84 10.70
C ALA A 130 16.35 9.25 10.73
N GLU A 131 16.65 8.32 9.82
CA GLU A 131 17.96 7.70 9.74
C GLU A 131 18.22 7.15 8.33
N TYR A 132 19.50 6.88 8.04
CA TYR A 132 19.86 6.12 6.86
C TYR A 132 19.60 4.64 7.10
N VAL A 133 18.94 4.01 6.14
CA VAL A 133 18.60 2.59 6.16
C VAL A 133 19.08 1.97 4.85
N MET A 134 19.56 0.73 4.89
CA MET A 134 19.90 0.01 3.67
C MET A 134 18.61 -0.39 2.94
N GLY A 135 18.44 0.07 1.71
CA GLY A 135 17.35 -0.31 0.84
C GLY A 135 17.39 -1.79 0.48
N ILE A 136 16.26 -2.32 -0.01
CA ILE A 136 16.18 -3.69 -0.52
C ILE A 136 17.14 -3.92 -1.70
N ASP A 137 17.42 -2.87 -2.47
CA ASP A 137 18.36 -2.85 -3.58
C ASP A 137 19.85 -2.76 -3.15
N GLY A 138 20.11 -2.77 -1.84
CA GLY A 138 21.45 -2.62 -1.28
C GLY A 138 22.01 -1.20 -1.37
N GLN A 139 21.19 -0.19 -1.69
CA GLN A 139 21.60 1.21 -1.72
C GLN A 139 21.14 1.95 -0.46
N PRO A 140 21.90 2.94 0.03
CA PRO A 140 21.48 3.73 1.19
C PRO A 140 20.29 4.63 0.86
N GLU A 141 19.23 4.51 1.65
CA GLU A 141 18.05 5.37 1.63
C GLU A 141 17.99 6.20 2.91
N TYR A 142 17.42 7.40 2.83
CA TYR A 142 17.09 8.21 4.01
C TYR A 142 15.61 8.04 4.31
N CYS A 143 15.30 7.39 5.43
CA CYS A 143 13.95 7.05 5.84
C CYS A 143 13.48 7.98 6.95
N VAL A 144 12.23 8.43 6.89
CA VAL A 144 11.59 9.27 7.91
C VAL A 144 10.24 8.68 8.29
N MET A 145 10.04 8.47 9.58
CA MET A 145 8.73 8.13 10.15
C MET A 145 8.04 9.40 10.62
N VAL A 146 6.83 9.61 10.11
CA VAL A 146 5.94 10.67 10.55
C VAL A 146 4.75 10.05 11.26
N THR A 147 4.31 10.70 12.33
CA THR A 147 3.14 10.28 13.10
C THR A 147 2.13 11.40 13.30
N LEU A 148 0.86 11.04 13.36
CA LEU A 148 -0.22 11.80 14.00
C LEU A 148 -0.50 11.17 15.36
N SER A 149 -0.28 11.93 16.44
CA SER A 149 -0.43 11.41 17.81
C SER A 149 -1.88 11.04 18.13
N PRO A 150 -2.13 10.16 19.11
CA PRO A 150 -3.49 9.73 19.49
C PRO A 150 -4.46 10.87 19.77
N ALA A 151 -4.01 11.90 20.52
CA ALA A 151 -4.84 13.06 20.83
C ALA A 151 -5.30 13.80 19.57
N LEU A 152 -4.41 13.95 18.58
CA LEU A 152 -4.72 14.59 17.31
C LEU A 152 -5.58 13.70 16.41
N THR A 153 -5.37 12.38 16.45
CA THR A 153 -6.23 11.41 15.75
C THR A 153 -7.65 11.42 16.29
N LYS A 154 -7.82 11.58 17.61
CA LYS A 154 -9.14 11.76 18.23
C LYS A 154 -9.80 13.07 17.80
N ASN A 155 -9.06 14.17 17.76
CA ASN A 155 -9.58 15.46 17.28
C ASN A 155 -9.98 15.37 15.81
N LEU A 156 -9.16 14.73 14.98
CA LEU A 156 -9.44 14.45 13.58
C LEU A 156 -10.78 13.71 13.42
N PHE A 157 -11.04 12.67 14.22
CA PHE A 157 -12.34 12.00 14.20
C PHE A 157 -13.49 12.95 14.54
N ALA A 158 -13.35 13.74 15.61
CA ALA A 158 -14.36 14.70 16.02
C ALA A 158 -14.64 15.75 14.93
N ASP A 159 -13.60 16.24 14.26
CA ASP A 159 -13.70 17.19 13.14
C ASP A 159 -14.45 16.57 11.95
N LEU A 160 -14.14 15.31 11.60
CA LEU A 160 -14.85 14.58 10.55
C LEU A 160 -16.35 14.47 10.86
N MET A 161 -16.70 14.10 12.09
CA MET A 161 -18.09 13.98 12.53
C MET A 161 -18.84 15.31 12.49
N LYS A 162 -18.19 16.37 12.97
CA LYS A 162 -18.75 17.72 13.01
C LYS A 162 -18.99 18.27 11.60
N GLU A 163 -17.99 18.20 10.74
CA GLU A 163 -18.06 18.77 9.39
C GLU A 163 -18.99 17.96 8.47
N ALA A 164 -19.14 16.66 8.69
CA ALA A 164 -20.15 15.83 8.03
C ALA A 164 -21.58 16.05 8.58
N ASN A 165 -21.76 16.91 9.59
CA ASN A 165 -23.03 17.16 10.28
C ASN A 165 -23.72 15.85 10.73
N ALA A 166 -22.93 14.88 11.17
CA ALA A 166 -23.41 13.57 11.57
C ALA A 166 -24.13 13.67 12.93
N ASN A 167 -25.41 13.30 12.96
CA ASN A 167 -26.22 13.31 14.18
C ASN A 167 -26.43 11.88 14.68
N LEU A 168 -25.84 11.53 15.82
CA LEU A 168 -25.79 10.15 16.32
C LEU A 168 -26.11 10.07 17.80
N SER A 169 -26.63 8.91 18.21
CA SER A 169 -26.63 8.51 19.62
C SER A 169 -25.19 8.21 20.08
N GLY A 170 -24.92 8.34 21.39
CA GLY A 170 -23.58 8.07 21.93
C GLY A 170 -23.05 6.65 21.63
N GLN A 171 -23.94 5.65 21.53
CA GLN A 171 -23.56 4.28 21.15
C GLN A 171 -23.10 4.19 19.69
N ASN A 172 -23.75 4.91 18.77
CA ASN A 172 -23.36 4.91 17.36
C ASN A 172 -22.04 5.66 17.12
N GLU A 173 -21.78 6.70 17.91
CA GLU A 173 -20.50 7.43 17.89
C GLU A 173 -19.33 6.53 18.32
N GLU A 174 -19.51 5.72 19.37
CA GLU A 174 -18.50 4.76 19.82
C GLU A 174 -18.17 3.72 18.73
N ILE A 175 -19.20 3.17 18.06
CA ILE A 175 -19.01 2.22 16.95
C ILE A 175 -18.20 2.86 15.81
N LEU A 176 -18.51 4.09 15.44
CA LEU A 176 -17.76 4.80 14.39
C LEU A 176 -16.33 5.11 14.82
N TYR A 177 -16.11 5.45 16.08
CA TYR A 177 -14.76 5.69 16.57
C TYR A 177 -13.91 4.42 16.55
N GLU A 178 -14.49 3.27 16.92
CA GLU A 178 -13.81 1.99 16.79
C GLU A 178 -13.52 1.65 15.32
N GLU A 179 -14.47 1.87 14.41
CA GLU A 179 -14.26 1.71 12.96
C GLU A 179 -13.12 2.61 12.45
N PHE A 180 -13.09 3.87 12.89
CA PHE A 180 -12.04 4.82 12.54
C PHE A 180 -10.66 4.34 12.98
N LYS A 181 -10.56 3.75 14.17
CA LYS A 181 -9.31 3.16 14.68
C LYS A 181 -8.92 1.89 13.95
N ALA A 182 -9.88 1.06 13.52
CA ALA A 182 -9.71 -0.30 13.02
C ALA A 182 -8.95 -0.49 11.68
N TYR A 183 -8.19 0.50 11.21
CA TYR A 183 -7.41 0.47 9.95
C TYR A 183 -6.46 -0.73 9.78
N LYS A 184 -6.16 -1.49 10.84
CA LYS A 184 -5.45 -2.77 10.72
C LYS A 184 -6.19 -3.80 9.85
N ALA A 185 -7.51 -3.83 9.85
CA ALA A 185 -8.26 -4.95 9.25
C ALA A 185 -8.18 -4.98 7.72
N HIS A 186 -8.14 -3.82 7.04
CA HIS A 186 -8.20 -3.81 5.58
C HIS A 186 -6.87 -4.12 4.88
N GLN A 187 -5.72 -3.73 5.45
CA GLN A 187 -4.42 -4.12 4.87
C GLN A 187 -4.04 -5.57 5.15
N GLU A 188 -4.45 -6.11 6.31
CA GLU A 188 -4.25 -7.53 6.62
C GLU A 188 -5.18 -8.43 5.78
N LEU A 189 -6.42 -8.02 5.52
CA LEU A 189 -7.33 -8.76 4.62
C LEU A 189 -6.82 -8.81 3.17
N ASP A 190 -6.28 -7.72 2.63
CA ASP A 190 -5.73 -7.70 1.27
C ASP A 190 -4.42 -8.50 1.16
N GLN A 191 -3.61 -8.60 2.24
CA GLN A 191 -2.43 -9.47 2.28
C GLN A 191 -2.78 -10.95 2.46
N LEU A 192 -3.83 -11.27 3.22
CA LEU A 192 -4.29 -12.65 3.45
C LEU A 192 -5.11 -13.23 2.29
N THR A 193 -5.63 -12.39 1.40
CA THR A 193 -6.43 -12.81 0.22
C THR A 193 -5.63 -12.80 -1.09
N ALA A 194 -4.35 -12.42 -1.03
CA ALA A 194 -3.41 -12.45 -2.16
C ALA A 194 -2.59 -13.76 -2.24
N GLU A 195 -2.96 -14.80 -1.49
CA GLU A 195 -2.44 -16.18 -1.59
C GLU A 195 -3.36 -17.10 -2.40
#